data_AF-X1EJ33-F1
#
_entry.id   AF-X1EJ33-F1
#
_cell.length_a   1.000
_cell.length_b   1.000
_cell.length_c   1.000
_cell.angle_alpha   90.00
_cell.angle_beta   90.00
_cell.angle_gamma   90.00
#
_symmetry.space_group_name_H-M   'P 1'
#
loop_
_entity.id
_entity.type
_entity.pdbx_description
1 polymer ?
#
loop_
_entity_poly.entity_id
_entity_poly.type
_entity_poly.pdbx_seq_one_letter_code
_entity_poly.pdbx_strand_id
1 'polypeptide(L)'
;CDRNHQPKGRLVHYSLDGNYIEDVMPGLGMPTSVAIRGDYVAVPDLQGRLVILDKDNTIMSVLGFNSDTKTRGSFKVPQEQWQEGIFSGTHGACWDNKGNLYVQDWNISGRIMKLVRVSAGQGE
;
A
#
# COMPACT_ATOMS: atom_id res chain seq x y z
N CYS A 1 3.18 10.75 6.30
CA CYS A 1 1.81 10.38 6.71
C CYS A 1 1.43 11.26 7.89
N ASP A 2 0.55 12.24 7.67
CA ASP A 2 -0.01 13.02 8.77
C ASP A 2 -1.13 12.19 9.42
N ARG A 3 -1.04 11.99 10.73
CA ARG A 3 -2.00 11.21 11.53
C ARG A 3 -2.86 12.10 12.43
N ASN A 4 -2.69 13.41 12.35
CA ASN A 4 -3.39 14.37 13.20
C ASN A 4 -4.77 14.76 12.65
N HIS A 5 -5.22 14.14 11.56
CA HIS A 5 -6.54 14.35 10.99
C HIS A 5 -7.17 13.03 10.54
N GLN A 6 -8.51 13.02 10.40
CA GLN A 6 -9.22 11.95 9.72
C GLN A 6 -8.92 12.05 8.22
N PRO A 7 -8.28 11.05 7.58
CA PRO A 7 -7.97 11.14 6.17
C PRO A 7 -9.24 11.00 5.32
N LYS A 8 -9.29 11.74 4.21
CA LYS A 8 -10.32 11.54 3.18
C LYS A 8 -10.16 10.22 2.42
N GLY A 9 -9.00 9.56 2.55
CA GLY A 9 -8.74 8.27 1.94
C GLY A 9 -8.77 8.34 0.40
N ARG A 10 -7.87 9.13 -0.18
CA ARG A 10 -7.88 9.38 -1.63
C ARG A 10 -6.51 9.63 -2.24
N LEU A 11 -6.36 9.29 -3.52
CA LEU A 11 -5.35 9.86 -4.40
C LEU A 11 -5.95 10.97 -5.25
N VAL A 12 -5.12 11.96 -5.58
CA VAL A 12 -5.50 13.13 -6.36
C VAL A 12 -4.44 13.43 -7.40
N HIS A 13 -4.87 14.02 -8.51
CA HIS A 13 -3.96 14.59 -9.51
C HIS A 13 -3.91 16.11 -9.38
N TYR A 14 -2.71 16.63 -9.57
CA TYR A 14 -2.43 18.05 -9.72
C TYR A 14 -1.74 18.29 -11.05
N SER A 15 -2.00 19.44 -11.67
CA SER A 15 -1.19 19.90 -12.79
C SER A 15 0.23 20.25 -12.32
N LEU A 16 1.16 20.41 -13.27
CA LEU A 16 2.52 20.86 -12.95
C LEU A 16 2.56 22.27 -12.35
N ASP A 17 1.54 23.09 -12.61
CA ASP A 17 1.35 24.41 -11.99
C ASP A 17 0.75 24.34 -10.57
N GLY A 18 0.47 23.14 -10.06
CA GLY A 18 -0.10 22.93 -8.73
C GLY A 18 -1.63 23.09 -8.67
N ASN A 19 -2.31 23.13 -9.81
CA ASN A 19 -3.78 23.19 -9.84
C ASN A 19 -4.37 21.81 -9.57
N TYR A 20 -5.32 21.72 -8.64
CA TYR A 20 -6.07 20.48 -8.41
C TYR A 20 -6.87 20.10 -9.65
N ILE A 21 -6.79 18.83 -10.06
CA ILE A 21 -7.52 18.30 -11.21
C ILE A 21 -8.73 17.49 -10.71
N GLU A 22 -8.47 16.37 -10.05
CA GLU A 22 -9.53 15.45 -9.60
C GLU A 22 -9.07 14.50 -8.50
N ASP A 23 -10.06 13.87 -7.85
CA ASP A 23 -9.87 12.70 -7.00
C ASP A 23 -9.87 11.45 -7.88
N VAL A 24 -8.68 10.93 -8.21
CA VAL A 24 -8.54 9.78 -9.12
C VAL A 24 -8.85 8.43 -8.49
N MET A 25 -8.69 8.33 -7.17
CA MET A 25 -9.01 7.10 -6.44
C MET A 25 -9.57 7.47 -5.06
N PRO A 26 -10.88 7.69 -4.92
CA PRO A 26 -11.53 7.85 -3.63
C PRO A 26 -11.69 6.49 -2.92
N GLY A 27 -12.01 6.51 -1.62
CA GLY A 27 -12.36 5.29 -0.88
C GLY A 27 -11.17 4.40 -0.50
N LEU A 28 -9.94 4.92 -0.60
CA LEU A 28 -8.80 4.32 0.08
C LEU A 28 -8.99 4.45 1.60
N GLY A 29 -8.24 3.67 2.37
CA GLY A 29 -8.33 3.73 3.83
C GLY A 29 -7.51 4.91 4.32
N MET A 30 -6.24 4.64 4.61
CA MET A 30 -5.27 5.60 5.09
C MET A 30 -4.00 5.51 4.25
N PRO A 31 -4.03 5.99 2.98
CA PRO A 31 -2.88 5.90 2.08
C PRO A 31 -1.67 6.66 2.65
N THR A 32 -0.47 6.08 2.53
CA THR A 32 0.76 6.60 3.16
C THR A 32 1.82 7.09 2.20
N SER A 33 1.89 6.48 1.01
CA SER A 33 2.90 6.79 0.00
C SER A 33 2.40 6.38 -1.39
N VAL A 34 3.15 6.80 -2.41
CA VAL A 34 2.89 6.52 -3.81
C VAL A 34 4.19 6.00 -4.41
N ALA A 35 4.16 4.82 -5.03
CA ALA A 35 5.30 4.23 -5.72
C ALA A 35 4.91 3.85 -7.15
N ILE A 36 5.46 4.57 -8.14
CA ILE A 36 5.10 4.43 -9.56
C ILE A 36 6.14 3.58 -10.29
N ARG A 37 5.68 2.68 -11.15
CA ARG A 37 6.52 1.93 -12.10
C ARG A 37 5.76 1.70 -13.41
N GLY A 38 6.16 2.42 -14.46
CA GLY A 38 5.47 2.38 -15.75
C GLY A 38 4.00 2.74 -15.58
N ASP A 39 3.13 1.86 -16.06
CA ASP A 39 1.66 2.04 -16.01
C ASP A 39 1.03 1.62 -14.68
N TYR A 40 1.81 1.41 -13.62
CA TYR A 40 1.28 0.97 -12.33
C TYR A 40 1.69 1.89 -11.19
N VAL A 41 0.77 2.06 -10.24
CA VAL A 41 1.04 2.73 -8.97
C VAL A 41 0.68 1.82 -7.81
N ALA A 42 1.64 1.65 -6.88
CA ALA A 42 1.43 0.97 -5.62
C ALA A 42 1.19 2.00 -4.51
N VAL A 43 0.15 1.74 -3.72
CA VAL A 43 -0.37 2.64 -2.69
C VAL A 43 -0.49 1.87 -1.38
N PRO A 44 0.51 1.97 -0.50
CA PRO A 44 0.44 1.39 0.83
C PRO A 44 -0.61 2.13 1.68
N ASP A 45 -1.35 1.37 2.49
CA ASP A 45 -2.41 1.84 3.37
C ASP A 45 -2.11 1.41 4.82
N LEU A 46 -2.26 2.34 5.78
CA LEU A 46 -2.09 2.05 7.21
C LEU A 46 -3.11 1.06 7.75
N GLN A 47 -4.23 0.86 7.06
CA GLN A 47 -5.19 -0.20 7.37
C GLN A 47 -4.72 -1.59 6.89
N GLY A 48 -3.41 -1.84 6.91
CA GLY A 48 -2.83 -3.16 6.69
C GLY A 48 -3.15 -3.76 5.33
N ARG A 49 -2.91 -3.01 4.25
CA ARG A 49 -3.05 -3.50 2.86
C ARG A 49 -2.18 -2.69 1.90
N LEU A 50 -1.93 -3.26 0.72
CA LEU A 50 -1.35 -2.58 -0.42
C LEU A 50 -2.36 -2.58 -1.57
N VAL A 51 -2.65 -1.42 -2.16
CA VAL A 51 -3.47 -1.31 -3.37
C VAL A 51 -2.57 -1.04 -4.56
N ILE A 52 -2.78 -1.75 -5.67
CA ILE A 52 -2.10 -1.47 -6.94
C ILE A 52 -3.14 -1.04 -7.96
N LEU A 53 -2.92 0.13 -8.56
CA LEU A 53 -3.75 0.64 -9.66
C LEU A 53 -2.97 0.58 -10.98
N ASP A 54 -3.69 0.49 -12.09
CA ASP A 54 -3.15 0.75 -13.42
C ASP A 54 -3.18 2.25 -13.79
N LYS A 55 -2.71 2.57 -15.00
CA LYS A 55 -2.65 3.92 -15.56
C LYS A 55 -4.01 4.60 -15.76
N ASP A 56 -5.08 3.81 -15.79
CA ASP A 56 -6.45 4.30 -15.92
C ASP A 56 -7.12 4.43 -14.54
N ASN A 57 -6.31 4.38 -13.46
CA ASN A 57 -6.70 4.44 -12.06
C ASN A 57 -7.63 3.29 -11.62
N THR A 58 -7.60 2.14 -12.30
CA THR A 58 -8.39 0.97 -11.94
C THR A 58 -7.63 0.09 -10.94
N ILE A 59 -8.31 -0.41 -9.90
CA ILE A 59 -7.70 -1.36 -8.96
C ILE A 59 -7.38 -2.68 -9.68
N MET A 60 -6.09 -2.96 -9.82
CA MET A 60 -5.58 -4.23 -10.35
C MET A 60 -5.46 -5.29 -9.27
N SER A 61 -5.10 -4.90 -8.05
CA SER A 61 -4.99 -5.83 -6.92
C SER A 61 -5.05 -5.13 -5.57
N VAL A 62 -5.48 -5.88 -4.55
CA VAL A 62 -5.35 -5.52 -3.14
C VAL A 62 -4.63 -6.68 -2.46
N LEU A 63 -3.44 -6.41 -1.91
CA LEU A 63 -2.54 -7.42 -1.38
C LEU A 63 -2.39 -7.28 0.13
N GLY A 64 -2.32 -8.44 0.79
CA GLY A 64 -2.00 -8.59 2.20
C GLY A 64 -2.94 -7.91 3.20
N PHE A 65 -4.23 -7.83 2.83
CA PHE A 65 -5.26 -7.26 3.68
C PHE A 65 -5.34 -7.98 5.02
N ASN A 66 -5.21 -7.21 6.10
CA ASN A 66 -5.37 -7.70 7.45
C ASN A 66 -6.83 -7.55 7.93
N SER A 67 -7.50 -8.68 8.13
CA SER A 67 -8.87 -8.71 8.66
C SER A 67 -8.94 -8.56 10.18
N ASP A 68 -7.85 -8.79 10.90
CA ASP A 68 -7.80 -8.68 12.36
C ASP A 68 -7.62 -7.23 12.80
N THR A 69 -8.67 -6.69 13.41
CA THR A 69 -8.72 -5.30 13.89
C THR A 69 -7.76 -5.03 15.05
N LYS A 70 -7.25 -6.06 15.75
CA LYS A 70 -6.30 -5.89 16.85
C LYS A 70 -4.88 -5.63 16.36
N THR A 71 -4.51 -6.20 15.22
CA THR A 71 -3.17 -6.10 14.63
C THR A 71 -3.12 -5.11 13.46
N ARG A 72 -4.25 -4.85 12.80
CA ARG A 72 -4.37 -3.84 11.74
C ARG A 72 -4.19 -2.42 12.27
N GLY A 73 -3.35 -1.64 11.61
CA GLY A 73 -3.05 -0.25 11.95
C GLY A 73 -2.30 -0.08 13.28
N SER A 74 -1.70 -1.17 13.81
CA SER A 74 -1.09 -1.17 15.14
C SER A 74 0.43 -1.29 15.06
N PHE A 75 1.13 -0.35 15.70
CA PHE A 75 2.59 -0.44 15.87
C PHE A 75 3.01 -1.48 16.91
N LYS A 76 2.07 -1.97 17.72
CA LYS A 76 2.36 -2.81 18.88
C LYS A 76 2.46 -4.30 18.53
N VAL A 77 2.35 -4.66 17.25
CA VAL A 77 2.39 -6.05 16.81
C VAL A 77 3.79 -6.60 17.02
N PRO A 78 3.98 -7.56 17.95
CA PRO A 78 5.28 -8.17 18.19
C PRO A 78 5.58 -9.22 17.10
N GLN A 79 6.83 -9.65 17.01
CA GLN A 79 7.30 -10.49 15.91
C GLN A 79 6.63 -11.87 15.87
N GLU A 80 6.31 -12.45 17.02
CA GLU A 80 5.52 -13.69 17.13
C GLU A 80 4.07 -13.54 16.61
N GLN A 81 3.60 -12.29 16.53
CA GLN A 81 2.36 -11.80 15.89
C GLN A 81 2.32 -11.95 14.36
N TRP A 82 3.50 -12.03 13.72
CA TRP A 82 3.62 -11.81 12.29
C TRP A 82 3.07 -12.98 11.49
N GLN A 83 2.23 -12.64 10.52
CA GLN A 83 1.74 -13.58 9.52
C GLN A 83 2.36 -13.22 8.17
N GLU A 84 2.86 -14.23 7.47
CA GLU A 84 3.42 -14.06 6.13
C GLU A 84 2.30 -13.60 5.18
N GLY A 85 2.61 -12.61 4.35
CA GLY A 85 1.65 -12.04 3.41
C GLY A 85 0.57 -11.15 4.02
N ILE A 86 0.49 -10.96 5.35
CA ILE A 86 -0.47 -10.07 6.01
C ILE A 86 0.26 -8.85 6.60
N PHE A 87 -0.24 -7.65 6.32
CA PHE A 87 0.36 -6.40 6.82
C PHE A 87 -0.25 -5.94 8.15
N SER A 88 0.55 -5.36 9.04
CA SER A 88 0.03 -4.63 10.21
C SER A 88 -0.43 -3.24 9.78
N GLY A 89 0.45 -2.45 9.17
CA GLY A 89 0.15 -1.10 8.71
C GLY A 89 1.21 -0.61 7.75
N THR A 90 0.93 -0.68 6.45
CA THR A 90 1.95 -0.39 5.45
C THR A 90 2.21 1.12 5.34
N HIS A 91 3.48 1.50 5.19
CA HIS A 91 3.91 2.90 5.27
C HIS A 91 4.65 3.40 4.03
N GLY A 92 5.33 2.51 3.33
CA GLY A 92 6.20 2.84 2.21
C GLY A 92 6.27 1.67 1.25
N ALA A 93 6.43 1.94 -0.03
CA ALA A 93 6.70 0.92 -1.03
C ALA A 93 7.77 1.38 -2.01
N CYS A 94 8.51 0.42 -2.56
CA CYS A 94 9.45 0.65 -3.65
C CYS A 94 9.45 -0.55 -4.61
N TRP A 95 9.51 -0.26 -5.90
CA TRP A 95 9.63 -1.28 -6.93
C TRP A 95 11.09 -1.59 -7.21
N ASP A 96 11.42 -2.87 -7.45
CA ASP A 96 12.68 -3.22 -8.11
C ASP A 96 12.54 -3.29 -9.64
N ASN A 97 13.68 -3.44 -10.33
CA ASN A 97 13.72 -3.49 -11.79
C ASN A 97 12.94 -4.69 -12.38
N LYS A 98 12.83 -5.80 -11.64
CA LYS A 98 12.05 -7.00 -12.03
C LYS A 98 10.55 -6.83 -11.78
N GLY A 99 10.15 -5.80 -11.05
CA GLY A 99 8.76 -5.52 -10.71
C GLY A 99 8.28 -6.19 -9.43
N ASN A 100 9.20 -6.63 -8.58
CA ASN A 100 8.87 -6.98 -7.21
C ASN A 100 8.63 -5.70 -6.39
N LEU A 101 7.90 -5.84 -5.31
CA LEU A 101 7.51 -4.75 -4.42
C LEU A 101 8.13 -4.97 -3.04
N TYR A 102 8.90 -4.00 -2.58
CA TYR A 102 9.38 -3.94 -1.20
C TYR A 102 8.45 -3.03 -0.43
N VAL A 103 7.77 -3.57 0.59
CA VAL A 103 6.75 -2.85 1.35
C VAL A 103 7.20 -2.74 2.80
N GLN A 104 7.26 -1.51 3.31
CA GLN A 104 7.49 -1.20 4.71
C GLN A 104 6.22 -1.45 5.50
N ASP A 105 6.30 -2.36 6.46
CA ASP A 105 5.22 -2.70 7.37
C ASP A 105 5.55 -2.21 8.78
N TRP A 106 4.66 -1.38 9.30
CA TRP A 106 4.83 -0.70 10.58
C TRP A 106 4.35 -1.59 11.72
N ASN A 107 5.31 -2.02 12.52
CA ASN A 107 5.14 -2.80 13.75
C ASN A 107 6.29 -2.46 14.71
N ILE A 108 6.43 -3.16 15.85
CA ILE A 108 7.34 -2.75 16.92
C ILE A 108 8.82 -2.76 16.48
N SER A 109 9.18 -3.71 15.62
CA SER A 109 10.55 -3.89 15.13
C SER A 109 10.79 -3.20 13.79
N GLY A 110 9.72 -2.87 13.07
CA GLY A 110 9.75 -2.57 11.64
C GLY A 110 10.00 -3.84 10.81
N ARG A 111 9.24 -4.01 9.73
CA ARG A 111 9.38 -5.15 8.82
C ARG A 111 9.41 -4.66 7.37
N ILE A 112 10.24 -5.29 6.54
CA ILE A 112 10.16 -5.15 5.08
C ILE A 112 9.68 -6.49 4.52
N MET A 113 8.58 -6.50 3.79
CA MET A 113 8.15 -7.67 3.02
C MET A 113 8.44 -7.44 1.53
N LYS A 114 9.01 -8.45 0.88
CA LYS A 114 9.21 -8.48 -0.56
C LYS A 114 8.09 -9.29 -1.21
N LEU A 115 7.21 -8.61 -1.93
CA LEU A 115 6.21 -9.25 -2.80
C LEU A 115 6.86 -9.57 -4.14
N VAL A 116 6.97 -10.87 -4.45
CA VAL A 116 7.57 -11.34 -5.70
C VAL A 116 6.52 -11.32 -6.81
N ARG A 117 6.87 -10.70 -7.94
CA ARG A 117 6.02 -10.75 -9.12
C ARG A 117 6.05 -12.15 -9.71
N VAL A 118 4.87 -12.76 -9.82
CA VAL A 118 4.67 -14.04 -10.50
C VAL A 118 4.16 -13.81 -11.92
N SER A 119 4.49 -14.71 -12.85
CA SER A 119 3.87 -14.73 -14.18
C SER A 119 2.46 -15.35 -14.08
N ALA A 120 1.57 -14.94 -14.98
CA ALA A 120 0.28 -15.61 -15.13
C ALA A 120 0.55 -17.07 -15.54
N GLY A 121 0.38 -18.01 -14.60
CA GLY A 121 0.63 -19.45 -14.81
C GLY A 121 1.47 -20.16 -13.74
N GLN A 122 2.00 -19.46 -12.72
CA GLN A 122 2.82 -20.08 -11.65
C GLN A 122 2.13 -20.15 -10.28
N GLY A 123 0.80 -20.21 -10.25
CA GLY A 123 -0.01 -20.15 -9.03
C GLY A 123 -1.04 -21.27 -8.89
N GLU A 124 -0.75 -22.45 -9.44
CA GLU A 124 -1.42 -23.72 -9.07
C GLU A 124 -0.52 -24.53 -8.13
#